data_AF-A0AA88ARN1-F1
#
_entry.id   AF-A0AA88ARN1-F1
#
_cell.length_a   1.000
_cell.length_b   1.000
_cell.length_c   1.000
_cell.angle_alpha   90.00
_cell.angle_beta   90.00
_cell.angle_gamma   90.00
#
_symmetry.space_group_name_H-M   'P 1'
#
loop_
_entity.id
_entity.type
_entity.pdbx_description
1 polymer ?
#
loop_
_entity_poly.entity_id
_entity_poly.type
_entity_poly.pdbx_seq_one_letter_code
_entity_poly.pdbx_strand_id
1 'polypeptide(L)'
;MGVADHSKNTFIELQRKKVHRYVIFKVDEKKREVVVEKTGGPAESYDDFTAALPENDCRYAVYDFDFVTSENCQKSKIFFIAWSPSTARIRAKMLYATSKDRFRRELDGIHYEIQATDPTEMDLDVLKQGLRKPAVSGISTPKVGIAQSLRTE
;
A
#
# COMPACT_ATOMS: atom_id res chain seq x y z
N MET A 1 15.50 -6.23 -6.85
CA MET A 1 14.74 -5.02 -7.21
C MET A 1 15.39 -3.86 -6.48
N GLY A 2 15.91 -2.86 -7.18
CA GLY A 2 16.34 -1.61 -6.55
C GLY A 2 15.14 -0.69 -6.28
N VAL A 3 15.40 0.44 -5.63
CA VAL A 3 14.42 1.50 -5.42
C VAL A 3 15.11 2.79 -5.82
N ALA A 4 14.57 3.48 -6.83
CA ALA A 4 15.19 4.70 -7.33
C ALA A 4 15.18 5.77 -6.22
N ASP A 5 16.26 6.56 -6.12
CA ASP A 5 16.36 7.62 -5.11
C ASP A 5 15.25 8.66 -5.24
N HIS A 6 14.81 8.94 -6.48
CA HIS A 6 13.66 9.79 -6.73
C HIS A 6 12.39 9.27 -6.03
N SER A 7 12.15 7.96 -6.05
CA SER A 7 11.00 7.34 -5.37
C SER A 7 11.03 7.55 -3.86
N LYS A 8 12.21 7.43 -3.24
CA LYS A 8 12.39 7.67 -1.81
C LYS A 8 12.17 9.15 -1.47
N ASN A 9 12.74 10.04 -2.29
CA ASN A 9 12.60 11.48 -2.11
C ASN A 9 11.13 11.93 -2.22
N THR A 10 10.40 11.48 -3.25
CA THR A 10 8.99 11.81 -3.42
C THR A 10 8.13 11.31 -2.25
N PHE A 11 8.43 10.14 -1.67
CA PHE A 11 7.77 9.68 -0.46
C PHE A 11 8.05 10.59 0.75
N ILE A 12 9.30 11.00 0.95
CA ILE A 12 9.67 11.95 2.02
C ILE A 12 8.95 13.29 1.83
N GLU A 13 8.78 13.74 0.59
CA GLU A 13 8.03 14.96 0.27
C GLU A 13 6.55 14.84 0.62
N LEU A 14 5.91 13.71 0.29
CA LEU A 14 4.54 13.41 0.74
C LEU A 14 4.45 13.42 2.27
N GLN A 15 5.36 12.74 2.97
CA GLN A 15 5.33 12.61 4.42
C GLN A 15 5.54 13.94 5.15
N ARG A 16 6.55 14.72 4.73
CA ARG A 16 7.01 15.91 5.46
C ARG A 16 6.39 17.20 4.96
N LYS A 17 6.31 17.38 3.64
CA LYS A 17 5.84 18.63 3.03
C LYS A 17 4.33 18.60 2.76
N LYS A 18 3.70 17.43 2.79
CA LYS A 18 2.26 17.26 2.50
C LYS A 18 1.86 17.84 1.13
N VAL A 19 2.81 17.85 0.19
CA VAL A 19 2.63 18.37 -1.18
C VAL A 19 1.93 17.38 -2.10
N HIS A 20 1.85 16.12 -1.69
CA HIS A 20 1.19 15.06 -2.43
C HIS A 20 0.21 14.34 -1.52
N ARG A 21 -1.00 14.08 -2.01
CA ARG A 21 -1.97 13.25 -1.29
C ARG A 21 -1.74 11.76 -1.54
N TYR A 22 -1.26 11.42 -2.73
CA TYR A 22 -0.88 10.06 -3.07
C TYR A 22 0.34 10.03 -3.99
N VAL A 23 1.04 8.90 -3.99
CA VAL A 23 2.13 8.61 -4.95
C VAL A 23 1.94 7.19 -5.45
N ILE A 24 1.90 7.02 -6.76
CA ILE A 24 1.84 5.73 -7.45
C ILE A 24 3.23 5.40 -7.96
N PHE A 25 3.68 4.19 -7.67
CA PHE A 25 4.94 3.63 -8.09
C PHE A 25 4.70 2.41 -8.97
N LYS A 26 5.61 2.23 -9.93
CA LYS A 26 5.66 1.03 -10.78
C LYS A 26 7.03 0.37 -10.69
N VAL A 27 7.06 -0.91 -11.00
CA VAL A 27 8.30 -1.65 -11.19
C VAL A 27 8.74 -1.46 -12.64
N ASP A 28 9.88 -0.83 -12.86
CA ASP A 28 10.54 -0.81 -14.16
C ASP A 28 11.33 -2.13 -14.32
N GLU A 29 10.79 -3.07 -15.11
CA GLU A 29 11.43 -4.37 -15.34
C GLU A 29 12.80 -4.25 -16.02
N LYS A 30 13.03 -3.22 -16.84
CA LYS A 30 14.30 -3.04 -17.57
C LYS A 30 15.40 -2.58 -16.62
N LYS A 31 15.09 -1.59 -15.77
CA LYS A 31 16.01 -1.07 -14.76
C LYS A 31 16.07 -1.96 -13.51
N ARG A 32 15.09 -2.84 -13.34
CA ARG A 32 14.87 -3.66 -12.13
C ARG A 32 14.77 -2.77 -10.89
N GLU A 33 14.04 -1.66 -11.01
CA GLU A 33 13.89 -0.65 -9.96
C GLU A 33 12.43 -0.23 -9.79
N VAL A 34 12.07 0.17 -8.56
CA VAL A 34 10.80 0.83 -8.29
C VAL A 34 10.93 2.33 -8.55
N VAL A 35 10.12 2.84 -9.47
CA VAL A 35 10.13 4.24 -9.92
C VAL A 35 8.77 4.89 -9.68
N VAL A 36 8.75 6.20 -9.48
CA VAL A 36 7.52 7.00 -9.46
C VAL A 36 6.87 6.94 -10.84
N GLU A 37 5.57 6.65 -10.86
CA GLU A 37 4.75 6.73 -12.06
C GLU A 37 3.89 7.99 -12.08
N LYS A 38 3.22 8.28 -10.97
CA LYS A 38 2.34 9.44 -10.83
C LYS A 38 2.39 9.96 -9.40
N THR A 39 2.33 11.28 -9.24
CA THR A 39 2.05 11.94 -7.96
C THR A 39 0.70 12.62 -8.04
N GLY A 40 -0.07 12.53 -6.96
CA GLY A 40 -1.35 13.21 -6.81
C GLY A 40 -1.18 14.50 -6.03
N GLY A 41 -1.69 15.62 -6.57
CA GLY A 41 -1.69 16.90 -5.87
C GLY A 41 -2.53 16.87 -4.58
N PRO A 42 -2.41 17.88 -3.71
CA PRO A 42 -3.20 17.95 -2.46
C PRO A 42 -4.70 18.20 -2.71
N ALA A 43 -5.06 18.70 -3.89
CA ALA A 43 -6.43 18.94 -4.32
C ALA A 43 -7.09 17.69 -4.95
N GLU A 44 -6.31 16.67 -5.30
CA GLU A 44 -6.86 15.43 -5.87
C GLU A 44 -7.58 14.62 -4.78
N SER A 45 -8.66 13.98 -5.19
CA SER A 45 -9.50 13.17 -4.33
C SER A 45 -9.07 11.70 -4.33
N TYR A 46 -9.71 10.91 -3.48
CA TYR A 46 -9.54 9.46 -3.47
C TYR A 46 -10.03 8.82 -4.79
N ASP A 47 -11.06 9.39 -5.43
CA ASP A 47 -11.58 8.91 -6.71
C ASP A 47 -10.58 9.13 -7.85
N ASP A 48 -9.88 10.27 -7.84
CA ASP A 48 -8.79 10.54 -8.80
C ASP A 48 -7.62 9.55 -8.63
N PHE A 49 -7.38 9.12 -7.39
CA PHE A 49 -6.38 8.10 -7.08
C PHE A 49 -6.77 6.73 -7.62
N THR A 50 -8.00 6.26 -7.35
CA THR A 50 -8.46 4.95 -7.83
C THR A 50 -8.57 4.93 -9.35
N ALA A 51 -9.04 6.01 -9.98
CA ALA A 51 -9.08 6.16 -11.43
C ALA A 51 -7.67 6.16 -12.08
N ALA A 52 -6.62 6.50 -11.34
CA ALA A 52 -5.25 6.45 -11.82
C ALA A 52 -4.62 5.05 -11.75
N LEU A 53 -5.25 4.08 -11.09
CA LEU A 53 -4.75 2.71 -11.00
C LEU A 53 -5.14 1.91 -12.26
N PRO A 54 -4.20 1.15 -12.85
CA PRO A 54 -4.49 0.37 -14.05
C PRO A 54 -5.31 -0.87 -13.72
N GLU A 55 -6.33 -1.17 -14.52
CA GLU A 55 -7.15 -2.38 -14.35
C GLU A 55 -6.37 -3.66 -14.65
N ASN A 56 -5.36 -3.63 -15.52
CA ASN A 56 -4.71 -4.85 -16.06
C ASN A 56 -3.26 -5.03 -15.61
N ASP A 57 -2.79 -4.24 -14.65
CA ASP A 57 -1.39 -4.27 -14.20
C ASP A 57 -1.26 -3.92 -12.71
N CYS A 58 -0.14 -4.29 -12.11
CA CYS A 58 0.10 -4.09 -10.67
C CYS A 58 0.75 -2.73 -10.42
N ARG A 59 0.47 -2.12 -9.26
CA ARG A 59 1.12 -0.88 -8.79
C ARG A 59 1.37 -0.92 -7.29
N TYR A 60 2.34 -0.14 -6.83
CA TYR A 60 2.36 0.24 -5.42
C TYR A 60 1.85 1.66 -5.32
N ALA A 61 1.15 1.96 -4.25
CA ALA A 61 0.77 3.33 -3.95
C ALA A 61 0.99 3.63 -2.48
N VAL A 62 1.23 4.91 -2.20
CA VAL A 62 1.19 5.47 -0.86
C VAL A 62 0.12 6.53 -0.86
N TYR A 63 -0.78 6.48 0.11
CA TYR A 63 -1.87 7.41 0.28
C TYR A 63 -1.81 8.03 1.68
N ASP A 64 -1.81 9.35 1.76
CA ASP A 64 -1.88 10.09 3.02
C ASP A 64 -3.33 10.42 3.34
N PHE A 65 -3.90 9.72 4.33
CA PHE A 65 -5.26 9.93 4.76
C PHE A 65 -5.29 10.88 5.96
N ASP A 66 -5.74 12.11 5.73
CA ASP A 66 -6.03 13.08 6.78
C ASP A 66 -7.43 12.87 7.37
N PHE A 67 -7.53 12.97 8.69
CA PHE A 67 -8.80 12.87 9.41
C PHE A 67 -8.79 13.80 10.63
N VAL A 68 -9.98 14.28 10.98
CA VAL A 68 -10.18 15.12 12.16
C VAL A 68 -10.74 14.24 13.28
N THR A 69 -10.10 14.27 14.45
CA THR A 69 -10.62 13.57 15.63
C THR A 69 -11.78 14.33 16.26
N SER A 70 -12.53 13.69 17.16
CA SER A 70 -13.60 14.32 17.95
C SER A 70 -13.14 15.53 18.77
N GLU A 71 -11.84 15.65 19.02
CA GLU A 71 -11.21 16.78 19.73
C GLU A 71 -10.81 17.92 18.76
N ASN A 72 -11.27 17.88 17.51
CA ASN A 72 -10.91 18.82 16.45
C ASN A 72 -9.39 18.88 16.15
N CYS A 73 -8.66 17.81 16.48
CA CYS A 73 -7.24 17.66 16.16
C CYS A 73 -7.10 17.00 14.78
N GLN A 74 -6.40 17.67 13.88
CA GLN A 74 -6.09 17.11 12.57
C GLN A 74 -4.95 16.10 12.69
N LYS A 75 -5.22 14.85 12.33
CA LYS A 75 -4.24 13.77 12.27
C LYS A 75 -4.16 13.26 10.84
N SER A 76 -3.04 12.64 10.53
CA SER A 76 -2.85 11.98 9.23
C SER A 76 -2.21 10.63 9.46
N LYS A 77 -2.55 9.67 8.61
CA LYS A 77 -1.91 8.35 8.59
C LYS A 77 -1.62 7.95 7.16
N ILE A 78 -0.44 7.38 6.99
CA ILE A 78 0.08 6.98 5.70
C ILE A 78 -0.24 5.50 5.47
N PHE A 79 -0.95 5.22 4.39
CA PHE A 79 -1.31 3.89 3.94
C PHE A 79 -0.42 3.49 2.77
N PHE A 80 0.16 2.29 2.86
CA PHE A 80 0.82 1.65 1.73
C PHE A 80 -0.15 0.65 1.11
N ILE A 81 -0.30 0.72 -0.21
CA ILE A 81 -1.25 -0.05 -0.98
C ILE A 81 -0.48 -0.85 -2.02
N ALA A 82 -0.59 -2.18 -1.96
CA ALA A 82 -0.15 -3.08 -3.01
C ALA A 82 -1.33 -3.41 -3.92
N TRP A 83 -1.40 -2.75 -5.07
CA TRP A 83 -2.44 -2.95 -6.08
C TRP A 83 -2.07 -4.11 -7.00
N SER A 84 -2.91 -5.14 -7.04
CA SER A 84 -2.69 -6.35 -7.85
C SER A 84 -4.01 -6.90 -8.37
N PRO A 85 -4.56 -6.33 -9.46
CA PRO A 85 -5.88 -6.69 -9.95
C PRO A 85 -5.93 -8.13 -10.47
N SER A 86 -7.10 -8.75 -10.39
CA SER A 86 -7.30 -10.17 -10.77
C SER A 86 -6.96 -10.44 -12.24
N THR A 87 -7.13 -9.45 -13.11
CA THR A 87 -6.82 -9.47 -14.55
C THR A 87 -5.32 -9.26 -14.87
N ALA A 88 -4.50 -8.82 -13.91
CA ALA A 88 -3.07 -8.63 -14.15
C ALA A 88 -2.36 -9.96 -14.46
N ARG A 89 -1.32 -9.87 -15.30
CA ARG A 89 -0.52 -11.03 -15.71
C ARG A 89 0.14 -11.70 -14.50
N ILE A 90 0.14 -13.04 -14.47
CA ILE A 90 0.74 -13.84 -13.38
C ILE A 90 2.18 -13.42 -13.09
N ARG A 91 2.98 -13.20 -14.14
CA ARG A 91 4.37 -12.74 -14.01
C ARG A 91 4.48 -11.39 -13.29
N ALA A 92 3.60 -10.43 -13.63
CA ALA A 92 3.57 -9.12 -12.98
C ALA A 92 3.19 -9.27 -11.50
N LYS A 93 2.14 -10.03 -11.19
CA LYS A 93 1.74 -10.33 -9.81
C LYS A 93 2.88 -10.92 -8.99
N MET A 94 3.57 -11.92 -9.53
CA MET A 94 4.74 -12.52 -8.86
C MET A 94 5.86 -11.49 -8.65
N LEU A 95 6.16 -10.67 -9.65
CA LEU A 95 7.21 -9.65 -9.56
C LEU A 95 6.91 -8.63 -8.46
N TYR A 96 5.66 -8.14 -8.39
CA TYR A 96 5.24 -7.18 -7.38
C TYR A 96 5.17 -7.85 -5.99
N ALA A 97 4.57 -9.03 -5.86
CA ALA A 97 4.52 -9.73 -4.58
C ALA A 97 5.93 -9.98 -3.99
N THR A 98 6.88 -10.43 -4.81
CA THR A 98 8.26 -10.71 -4.37
C THR A 98 9.11 -9.46 -4.14
N SER A 99 8.78 -8.33 -4.76
CA SER A 99 9.52 -7.08 -4.62
C SER A 99 8.99 -6.17 -3.51
N LYS A 100 7.74 -6.39 -3.07
CA LYS A 100 7.02 -5.58 -2.08
C LYS A 100 7.83 -5.37 -0.80
N ASP A 101 8.28 -6.44 -0.16
CA ASP A 101 8.94 -6.36 1.15
C ASP A 101 10.21 -5.53 1.12
N ARG A 102 10.95 -5.57 0.00
CA ARG A 102 12.13 -4.72 -0.17
C ARG A 102 11.73 -3.26 -0.32
N PHE A 103 10.74 -2.96 -1.16
CA PHE A 103 10.31 -1.57 -1.36
C PHE A 103 9.71 -0.97 -0.08
N ARG A 104 8.86 -1.72 0.63
CA ARG A 104 8.26 -1.30 1.89
C ARG A 104 9.30 -0.92 2.95
N ARG A 105 10.44 -1.62 3.02
CA ARG A 105 11.51 -1.32 3.99
C ARG A 105 12.20 0.01 3.75
N GLU A 106 12.17 0.53 2.52
CA GLU A 106 12.74 1.84 2.19
C GLU A 106 11.80 2.99 2.56
N LEU A 107 10.52 2.69 2.86
CA LEU A 107 9.48 3.67 3.16
C LEU A 107 9.19 3.68 4.67
N ASP A 108 9.98 4.46 5.42
CA ASP A 108 9.80 4.57 6.87
C ASP A 108 8.64 5.53 7.25
N GLY A 109 7.79 5.12 8.20
CA GLY A 109 6.60 5.86 8.62
C GLY A 109 5.28 5.48 7.91
N ILE A 110 5.25 4.34 7.22
CA ILE A 110 3.98 3.69 6.82
C ILE A 110 3.26 3.21 8.08
N HIS A 111 1.99 3.59 8.23
CA HIS A 111 1.16 3.22 9.38
C HIS A 111 0.38 1.92 9.14
N TYR A 112 -0.14 1.74 7.93
CA TYR A 112 -0.92 0.57 7.54
C TYR A 112 -0.52 0.09 6.15
N GLU A 113 -0.61 -1.22 5.95
CA GLU A 113 -0.42 -1.88 4.66
C GLU A 113 -1.75 -2.52 4.23
N ILE A 114 -2.12 -2.30 2.98
CA ILE A 114 -3.32 -2.84 2.34
C ILE A 114 -2.87 -3.55 1.07
N GLN A 115 -3.43 -4.75 0.85
CA GLN A 115 -3.35 -5.43 -0.43
C GLN A 115 -4.74 -5.39 -1.04
N ALA A 116 -4.81 -4.91 -2.28
CA ALA A 116 -6.08 -4.74 -2.96
C ALA A 116 -6.02 -5.34 -4.36
N THR A 117 -7.07 -6.07 -4.68
CA THR A 117 -7.30 -6.69 -6.00
C THR A 117 -8.43 -6.02 -6.76
N ASP A 118 -9.26 -5.25 -6.05
CA ASP A 118 -10.34 -4.44 -6.60
C ASP A 118 -10.37 -3.04 -5.94
N PRO A 119 -10.77 -1.96 -6.64
CA PRO A 119 -10.81 -0.62 -6.04
C PRO A 119 -11.78 -0.55 -4.85
N THR A 120 -12.82 -1.38 -4.83
CA THR A 120 -13.76 -1.47 -3.70
C THR A 120 -13.12 -2.00 -2.41
N GLU A 121 -12.03 -2.77 -2.50
CA GLU A 121 -11.29 -3.26 -1.32
C GLU A 121 -10.42 -2.18 -0.68
N MET A 122 -10.24 -1.05 -1.35
CA MET A 122 -9.51 0.11 -0.85
C MET A 122 -10.41 1.18 -0.25
N ASP A 123 -11.72 0.92 -0.16
CA ASP A 123 -12.73 1.94 0.16
C ASP A 123 -12.41 2.72 1.45
N LEU A 124 -12.85 3.97 1.48
CA LEU A 124 -12.68 4.87 2.62
C LEU A 124 -13.18 4.26 3.93
N ASP A 125 -14.20 3.40 3.91
CA ASP A 125 -14.68 2.69 5.09
C ASP A 125 -13.69 1.63 5.59
N VAL A 126 -12.96 0.94 4.70
CA VAL A 126 -11.88 0.01 5.08
C VAL A 126 -10.71 0.78 5.70
N LEU A 127 -10.34 1.92 5.11
CA LEU A 127 -9.31 2.81 5.65
C LEU A 127 -9.71 3.33 7.05
N LYS A 128 -10.95 3.81 7.21
CA LYS A 128 -11.50 4.27 8.49
C LYS A 128 -11.65 3.14 9.52
N GLN A 129 -11.98 1.93 9.10
CA GLN A 129 -12.03 0.76 9.98
C GLN A 129 -10.63 0.39 10.48
N GLY A 130 -9.60 0.54 9.65
CA GLY A 130 -8.19 0.47 10.06
C GLY A 130 -7.83 1.51 11.13
N LEU A 131 -8.38 2.72 11.04
CA LEU A 131 -8.20 3.77 12.06
C LEU A 131 -8.86 3.44 13.41
N ARG A 132 -9.95 2.67 13.41
CA ARG A 132 -10.68 2.25 14.61
C ARG A 132 -10.01 1.13 15.40
N LYS A 133 -9.10 0.38 14.77
CA LYS A 133 -8.31 -0.63 15.50
C LYS A 133 -7.19 0.11 16.26
N PRO A 134 -7.13 0.01 17.61
CA PRO A 134 -5.94 0.48 18.31
C PRO A 134 -4.74 -0.26 17.74
N ALA A 135 -3.60 0.43 17.63
CA ALA A 135 -2.34 -0.17 17.21
C ALA A 135 -1.94 -1.22 18.25
N VAL A 136 -2.42 -2.46 18.09
CA VAL A 136 -1.97 -3.59 18.89
C VAL A 136 -0.65 -4.03 18.27
N SER A 137 0.44 -3.53 18.84
CA SER A 137 1.77 -4.11 18.65
C SER A 137 1.75 -5.55 19.17
N GLY A 138 1.71 -6.52 18.26
CA GLY A 138 1.97 -7.92 18.55
C GLY A 138 0.77 -8.86 18.43
N ILE A 139 0.96 -9.90 17.60
CA ILE A 139 0.53 -11.32 17.68
C ILE A 139 0.28 -11.79 16.24
N SER A 140 1.32 -12.35 15.64
CA SER A 140 1.52 -13.79 15.42
C SER A 140 0.80 -14.31 14.17
N THR A 141 1.59 -14.59 13.15
CA THR A 141 1.21 -15.47 12.03
C THR A 141 0.65 -16.78 12.58
N PRO A 142 -0.52 -17.25 12.13
CA PRO A 142 -0.97 -18.59 12.46
C PRO A 142 -0.02 -19.59 11.79
N LYS A 143 0.74 -20.33 12.61
CA LYS A 143 1.34 -21.60 12.18
C LYS A 143 0.18 -22.49 11.74
N VAL A 144 0.21 -22.92 10.49
CA VAL A 144 -0.65 -24.00 9.98
C VAL A 144 -0.35 -25.24 10.82
N GLY A 145 -1.20 -25.50 11.81
CA GLY A 145 -1.24 -26.75 12.55
C GLY A 145 -1.73 -27.83 11.60
N ILE A 146 -0.82 -28.71 11.21
CA ILE A 146 -1.14 -29.92 10.45
C ILE A 146 -1.86 -30.84 11.43
N ALA A 147 -3.19 -30.90 11.33
CA ALA A 147 -4.02 -31.87 12.02
C ALA A 147 -4.71 -32.76 10.98
N GLN A 148 -4.14 -33.94 10.75
CA GLN A 148 -4.85 -35.13 10.29
C GLN A 148 -4.30 -36.28 11.15
N SER A 149 -4.98 -36.65 12.24
CA SER A 149 -6.15 -37.53 12.32
C SER A 149 -5.76 -39.02 12.35
N LEU A 150 -5.85 -39.57 13.57
CA LEU A 150 -6.30 -40.91 13.96
C LEU A 150 -5.77 -42.15 13.19
N ARG A 151 -5.12 -43.05 13.95
CA ARG A 151 -5.65 -44.41 14.16
C ARG A 151 -5.16 -44.94 15.51
N THR A 152 -6.13 -45.17 16.38
CA THR A 152 -6.07 -46.14 17.48
C THR A 152 -6.36 -47.52 16.89
N GLU A 153 -5.87 -48.55 17.58
CA GLU A 153 -5.89 -50.00 17.31
C GLU A 153 -4.64 -50.55 16.62
#